data_AF-A0A852CI21-F1
#
_entry.id   AF-A0A852CI21-F1
#
_cell.length_a   1.000
_cell.length_b   1.000
_cell.length_c   1.000
_cell.angle_alpha   90.00
_cell.angle_beta   90.00
_cell.angle_gamma   90.00
#
_symmetry.space_group_name_H-M   'P 1'
#
loop_
_entity.id
_entity.type
_entity.pdbx_description
1 polymer ?
#
loop_
_entity_poly.entity_id
_entity_poly.type
_entity_poly.pdbx_seq_one_letter_code
_entity_poly.pdbx_strand_id
1 'polypeptide(L)'
;ESDAGGYTCVCGDKQSTASLAVHALPVVFKGELKNEEAQEGASVSLRCELNKAAPVQWKVGSKVLKASDKYEMRQPGTTAELVIHDLETKDA
;
A
#
# COMPACT_ATOMS: atom_id res chain seq x y z
N GLU A 1 8.48 -58.11 12.86
CA GLU A 1 7.49 -58.42 13.91
C GLU A 1 7.48 -57.23 14.86
N SER A 2 6.52 -56.31 14.76
CA SER A 2 5.14 -56.32 15.27
C SER A 2 5.09 -56.02 16.77
N ASP A 3 4.98 -54.74 17.13
CA ASP A 3 4.59 -54.30 18.46
C ASP A 3 3.17 -53.72 18.38
N ALA A 4 2.20 -54.54 18.79
CA ALA A 4 0.80 -54.17 18.92
C ALA A 4 0.49 -54.04 20.42
N GLY A 5 -0.04 -52.89 20.84
CA GLY A 5 -0.55 -52.71 22.20
C GLY A 5 -0.92 -51.26 22.49
N GLY A 6 -2.14 -50.88 22.11
CA GLY A 6 -2.63 -49.52 22.25
C GLY A 6 -2.86 -49.08 23.69
N TYR A 7 -2.67 -47.78 23.94
CA TYR A 7 -3.23 -47.09 25.09
C TYR A 7 -3.96 -45.85 24.59
N THR A 8 -5.28 -45.95 24.57
CA THR A 8 -6.20 -44.87 24.30
C THR A 8 -6.16 -43.87 25.45
N CYS A 9 -5.83 -42.61 25.16
CA CYS A 9 -6.19 -41.51 26.04
C CYS A 9 -7.18 -40.62 25.28
N VAL A 10 -8.46 -40.83 25.57
CA VAL A 10 -9.53 -39.88 25.23
C VAL A 10 -9.43 -38.73 26.23
N CYS A 11 -8.72 -37.66 25.85
CA CYS A 11 -8.80 -36.39 26.55
C CYS A 11 -9.99 -35.62 25.96
N GLY A 12 -11.04 -35.48 26.77
CA GLY A 12 -12.36 -35.01 26.36
C GLY A 12 -12.38 -33.62 25.71
N ASP A 13 -13.37 -33.47 24.84
CA ASP A 13 -13.93 -32.25 24.25
C ASP A 13 -13.63 -30.93 24.97
N LYS A 14 -12.52 -30.29 24.61
CA LYS A 14 -12.42 -28.82 24.63
C LYS A 14 -11.28 -28.33 23.76
N GLN A 15 -11.47 -28.42 22.45
CA GLN A 15 -10.73 -27.53 21.55
C GLN A 15 -11.36 -26.14 21.68
N SER A 16 -10.70 -25.24 22.41
CA SER A 16 -11.05 -23.82 22.36
C SER A 16 -10.43 -23.24 21.10
N THR A 17 -11.18 -23.25 20.00
CA THR A 17 -10.80 -22.58 18.77
C THR A 17 -11.02 -21.08 18.98
N ALA A 18 -9.98 -20.37 19.39
CA ALA A 18 -9.99 -18.91 19.38
C ALA A 18 -9.82 -18.44 17.93
N SER A 19 -10.94 -18.21 17.24
CA SER A 19 -10.95 -17.55 15.94
C SER A 19 -10.63 -16.08 16.15
N LEU A 20 -9.34 -15.70 16.12
CA LEU A 20 -8.95 -14.29 16.07
C LEU A 20 -9.31 -13.75 14.69
N ALA A 21 -10.52 -13.20 14.56
CA ALA A 21 -10.91 -12.43 13.39
C ALA A 21 -10.06 -11.16 13.34
N VAL A 22 -8.96 -11.19 12.57
CA VAL A 22 -8.19 -10.00 12.24
C VAL A 22 -9.07 -9.11 11.36
N HIS A 23 -9.77 -8.17 11.99
CA HIS A 23 -10.38 -7.04 11.31
C HIS A 23 -9.28 -6.07 10.90
N ALA A 24 -8.59 -6.37 9.80
CA ALA A 24 -7.55 -5.49 9.28
C ALA A 24 -8.18 -4.15 8.89
N LEU A 25 -7.73 -3.07 9.53
CA LEU A 25 -8.16 -1.71 9.20
C LEU A 25 -7.92 -1.41 7.72
N PRO A 26 -8.84 -0.68 7.05
CA PRO A 26 -8.67 -0.33 5.64
C PRO A 26 -7.41 0.51 5.44
N VAL A 27 -6.85 0.44 4.23
CA VAL A 27 -5.78 1.37 3.83
C VAL A 27 -6.41 2.75 3.69
N VAL A 28 -5.86 3.75 4.39
CA VAL A 28 -6.28 5.15 4.27
C VAL A 28 -5.06 6.05 4.11
N PHE A 29 -5.21 7.15 3.40
CA PHE A 29 -4.21 8.21 3.34
C PHE A 29 -4.26 9.00 4.66
N LYS A 30 -3.16 9.00 5.41
CA LYS A 30 -2.95 9.84 6.59
C LYS A 30 -2.43 11.22 6.20
N GLY A 31 -1.56 11.27 5.19
CA GLY A 31 -1.08 12.50 4.58
C GLY A 31 -1.70 12.64 3.20
N GLU A 32 -2.62 13.58 3.05
CA GLU A 32 -3.22 13.91 1.76
C GLU A 32 -2.20 14.60 0.84
N LEU A 33 -2.45 14.52 -0.47
CA LEU A 33 -1.68 15.26 -1.44
C LEU A 33 -1.90 16.76 -1.23
N LYS A 34 -0.81 17.52 -1.20
CA LYS A 34 -0.87 18.98 -1.21
C LYS A 34 -0.74 19.46 -2.65
N ASN A 35 -1.49 20.50 -2.97
CA ASN A 35 -1.29 21.23 -4.21
C ASN A 35 0.08 21.91 -4.13
N GLU A 36 0.88 21.74 -5.17
CA GLU A 36 2.16 22.41 -5.33
C GLU A 36 2.13 23.23 -6.61
N GLU A 37 2.65 24.45 -6.54
CA GLU A 37 2.79 25.34 -7.69
C GLU A 37 4.27 25.41 -8.05
N ALA A 38 4.57 25.13 -9.31
CA ALA A 38 5.93 25.16 -9.82
C ALA A 38 5.94 25.79 -11.23
N GLN A 39 7.08 26.35 -11.61
CA GLN A 39 7.24 27.05 -12.88
C GLN A 39 7.26 26.05 -14.05
N GLU A 40 6.82 26.48 -15.23
CA GLU A 40 6.99 25.72 -16.48
C GLU A 40 8.47 25.32 -16.68
N GLY A 41 8.69 24.06 -17.07
CA GLY A 41 10.02 23.45 -17.20
C GLY A 41 10.66 23.00 -15.88
N ALA A 42 10.08 23.34 -14.72
CA ALA A 42 10.55 22.85 -13.42
C ALA A 42 10.04 21.43 -13.15
N SER A 43 10.53 20.80 -12.07
CA SER A 43 9.99 19.54 -11.55
C SER A 43 9.26 19.78 -10.24
N VAL A 44 8.19 19.03 -10.00
CA VAL A 44 7.40 19.07 -8.75
C VAL A 44 7.31 17.69 -8.12
N SER A 45 7.24 17.63 -6.79
CA SER A 45 7.20 16.38 -6.03
C SER A 45 5.94 16.29 -5.18
N LEU A 46 4.99 15.46 -5.62
CA LEU A 46 3.77 15.18 -4.88
C LEU A 46 4.01 14.02 -3.90
N ARG A 47 3.74 14.22 -2.61
CA ARG A 47 3.94 13.21 -1.57
C ARG A 47 2.65 12.96 -0.79
N CYS A 48 2.35 11.68 -0.55
CA CYS A 48 1.27 11.25 0.34
C CYS A 48 1.75 10.14 1.28
N GLU A 49 1.04 9.95 2.39
CA GLU A 49 1.36 8.95 3.41
C GLU A 49 0.15 8.09 3.71
N LEU A 50 0.33 6.78 3.81
CA LEU A 50 -0.70 5.79 4.12
C LEU A 50 -0.59 5.31 5.57
N ASN A 51 -1.69 4.80 6.12
CA ASN A 51 -1.68 4.18 7.45
C ASN A 51 -0.91 2.84 7.51
N LYS A 52 -0.78 2.14 6.37
CA LYS A 52 -0.04 0.89 6.21
C LYS A 52 0.50 0.78 4.78
N ALA A 53 1.55 -0.02 4.58
CA ALA A 53 2.15 -0.20 3.27
C ALA A 53 1.16 -0.88 2.32
N ALA A 54 0.86 -0.22 1.20
CA ALA A 54 -0.06 -0.70 0.18
C ALA A 54 0.24 -0.02 -1.16
N PRO A 55 0.07 -0.70 -2.30
CA PRO A 55 0.37 -0.11 -3.61
C PRO A 55 -0.49 1.12 -3.88
N VAL A 56 0.14 2.20 -4.34
CA VAL A 56 -0.55 3.41 -4.79
C VAL A 56 -0.62 3.50 -6.30
N GLN A 57 -1.60 4.26 -6.79
CA GLN A 57 -1.74 4.54 -8.21
C GLN A 57 -1.97 6.02 -8.42
N TRP A 58 -1.09 6.64 -9.21
CA TRP A 58 -1.14 8.06 -9.54
C TRP A 58 -2.03 8.30 -10.76
N LYS A 59 -2.84 9.36 -10.72
CA LYS A 59 -3.76 9.71 -11.80
C LYS A 59 -3.78 11.23 -12.04
N VAL A 60 -3.93 11.63 -13.29
CA VAL A 60 -4.30 12.99 -13.69
C VAL A 60 -5.70 12.90 -14.30
N GLY A 61 -6.69 13.51 -13.63
CA GLY A 61 -8.10 13.30 -13.93
C GLY A 61 -8.48 11.81 -13.84
N SER A 62 -8.89 11.22 -14.97
CA SER A 62 -9.23 9.79 -15.08
C SER A 62 -8.07 8.90 -15.58
N LYS A 63 -6.97 9.50 -16.03
CA LYS A 63 -5.84 8.78 -16.64
C LYS A 63 -4.86 8.30 -15.58
N VAL A 64 -4.54 7.02 -15.63
CA VAL A 64 -3.51 6.40 -14.81
C VAL A 64 -2.13 6.75 -15.34
N LEU A 65 -1.29 7.34 -14.48
CA LEU A 65 0.09 7.63 -14.80
C LEU A 65 0.93 6.34 -14.74
N LYS A 66 1.95 6.27 -15.59
CA LYS A 66 2.92 5.19 -15.62
C LYS A 66 4.32 5.79 -15.55
N ALA A 67 5.24 5.05 -14.94
CA ALA A 67 6.64 5.45 -14.87
C ALA A 67 7.18 5.72 -16.28
N SER A 68 7.82 6.87 -16.46
CA SER A 68 8.41 7.34 -17.72
C SER A 68 9.39 8.48 -17.40
N ASP A 69 10.08 9.02 -18.41
CA ASP A 69 10.97 10.17 -18.22
C ASP A 69 10.26 11.40 -17.63
N LYS A 70 8.94 11.52 -17.88
CA LYS A 70 8.09 12.58 -17.36
C LYS A 70 7.62 12.34 -15.92
N TYR A 71 7.41 11.08 -15.53
CA TYR A 71 6.79 10.72 -14.25
C TYR A 71 7.63 9.66 -13.55
N GLU A 72 8.18 10.02 -12.39
CA GLU A 72 8.93 9.12 -11.53
C GLU A 72 8.11 8.82 -10.27
N MET A 73 7.88 7.54 -9.96
CA MET A 73 7.12 7.13 -8.78
C MET A 73 8.00 6.37 -7.81
N ARG A 74 7.97 6.75 -6.54
CA ARG A 74 8.71 6.11 -5.45
C ARG A 74 7.77 5.77 -4.32
N GLN A 75 7.99 4.64 -3.66
CA GLN A 75 7.16 4.23 -2.54
C GLN A 75 7.97 3.58 -1.40
N PRO A 76 8.71 4.38 -0.60
CA PRO A 76 9.36 3.87 0.60
C PRO A 76 8.35 3.61 1.72
N GLY A 77 8.08 2.33 2.00
CA GLY A 77 7.23 1.90 3.12
C GLY A 77 5.78 2.38 2.98
N THR A 78 5.36 3.28 3.86
CA THR A 78 4.01 3.87 3.86
C THR A 78 3.95 5.22 3.17
N THR A 79 5.07 5.75 2.67
CA THR A 79 5.12 7.00 1.92
C THR A 79 5.10 6.70 0.44
N ALA A 80 4.31 7.44 -0.33
CA ALA A 80 4.39 7.46 -1.79
C ALA A 80 4.74 8.87 -2.28
N GLU A 81 5.58 8.91 -3.31
CA GLU A 81 6.07 10.13 -3.94
C GLU A 81 5.96 9.99 -5.47
N LEU A 82 5.51 11.07 -6.12
CA LEU A 82 5.48 11.24 -7.56
C LEU A 82 6.26 12.50 -7.90
N VAL A 83 7.31 12.36 -8.69
CA VAL A 83 8.02 13.48 -9.28
C VAL A 83 7.54 13.64 -10.72
N ILE A 84 7.08 14.84 -11.05
CA ILE A 84 6.70 15.22 -12.41
C ILE A 84 7.80 16.14 -12.92
N HIS A 85 8.50 15.72 -13.97
CA HIS A 85 9.57 16.50 -14.60
C HIS A 85 9.03 17.46 -15.66
N ASP A 86 9.82 18.46 -16.04
CA ASP A 86 9.58 19.35 -17.18
C ASP A 86 8.13 19.84 -17.27
N LEU A 87 7.61 20.47 -16.22
CA LEU A 87 6.20 20.85 -16.12
C LEU A 87 5.72 21.65 -17.33
N GLU A 88 4.59 21.23 -17.90
CA GLU A 88 3.96 21.88 -19.05
C GLU A 88 2.58 22.41 -18.63
N THR A 89 2.05 23.38 -19.37
CA THR A 89 0.71 23.95 -19.12
C THR A 89 -0.43 22.91 -19.13
N LYS A 90 -0.22 21.76 -19.77
CA LYS A 90 -1.15 20.62 -19.80
C LYS A 90 -1.13 19.74 -18.55
N ASP A 91 -0.14 19.93 -17.66
CA ASP A 91 -0.01 19.22 -16.39
C ASP A 91 -0.71 19.94 -15.21
N ALA A 92 -1.25 21.14 -15.45
CA ALA A 92 -2.04 21.92 -14.50
C ALA A 92 -3.45 21.35 -14.26
#